data_AF-A0A085ZHE5-F1
#
_entry.id   AF-A0A085ZHE5-F1
#
_cell.length_a   1.000
_cell.length_b   1.000
_cell.length_c   1.000
_cell.angle_alpha   90.00
_cell.angle_beta   90.00
_cell.angle_gamma   90.00
#
_symmetry.space_group_name_H-M   'P 1'
#
loop_
_entity.id
_entity.type
_entity.pdbx_description
1 polymer ?
#
loop_
_entity_poly.entity_id
_entity_poly.type
_entity_poly.pdbx_seq_one_letter_code
_entity_poly.pdbx_strand_id
1 'polypeptide(L)'
;MIKTEKLNNSILAIQDLIIRARSLAYQNVSMEILAEFLDGLEYLPALILEQDDRTDLFESFLEELCTKYSFLEVLDKYKKI
;
A
#
# COMPACT_ATOMS: atom_id res chain seq x y z
N MET A 1 14.10 0.21 -5.32
CA MET A 1 13.73 -0.55 -6.52
C MET A 1 13.07 -1.80 -6.03
N ILE A 2 11.93 -2.16 -6.62
CA ILE A 2 11.30 -3.45 -6.37
C ILE A 2 11.75 -4.43 -7.44
N LYS A 3 11.89 -5.71 -7.08
CA LYS A 3 12.13 -6.80 -8.03
C LYS A 3 11.15 -6.72 -9.21
N THR A 4 11.64 -6.89 -10.43
CA THR A 4 10.87 -6.66 -11.65
C THR A 4 9.59 -7.50 -11.71
N GLU A 5 9.64 -8.74 -11.23
CA GLU A 5 8.49 -9.63 -11.13
C GLU A 5 7.41 -9.16 -10.14
N LYS A 6 7.76 -8.29 -9.18
CA LYS A 6 6.85 -7.71 -8.18
C LYS A 6 6.37 -6.31 -8.52
N LEU A 7 6.98 -5.65 -9.51
CA LEU A 7 6.70 -4.24 -9.83
C LEU A 7 5.22 -4.00 -10.17
N ASN A 8 4.64 -4.80 -11.06
CA ASN A 8 3.24 -4.65 -11.45
C ASN A 8 2.29 -4.85 -10.26
N ASN A 9 2.56 -5.86 -9.43
CA ASN A 9 1.76 -6.12 -8.22
C ASN A 9 1.85 -4.97 -7.23
N SER A 10 3.04 -4.39 -7.09
CA SER A 10 3.28 -3.25 -6.21
C SER A 10 2.46 -2.03 -6.63
N ILE A 11 2.46 -1.73 -7.94
CA ILE A 11 1.65 -0.64 -8.51
C ILE A 11 0.15 -0.90 -8.32
N LEU A 12 -0.29 -2.14 -8.57
CA LEU A 12 -1.70 -2.52 -8.38
C LEU A 12 -2.13 -2.44 -6.90
N ALA A 13 -1.26 -2.84 -5.97
CA ALA A 13 -1.53 -2.73 -4.53
C ALA A 13 -1.68 -1.27 -4.10
N ILE A 14 -0.79 -0.38 -4.56
CA ILE A 14 -0.90 1.07 -4.32
C ILE A 14 -2.23 1.60 -4.88
N GLN A 15 -2.59 1.23 -6.10
CA GLN A 15 -3.84 1.67 -6.71
C GLN A 15 -5.08 1.20 -5.93
N ASP A 16 -5.09 -0.05 -5.47
CA ASP A 16 -6.16 -0.58 -4.62
C ASP A 16 -6.24 0.20 -3.29
N LEU A 17 -5.11 0.53 -2.66
CA LEU A 17 -5.08 1.34 -1.44
C LEU A 17 -5.61 2.76 -1.67
N ILE A 18 -5.34 3.38 -2.82
CA ILE A 18 -5.93 4.69 -3.19
C ILE A 18 -7.47 4.60 -3.26
N ILE A 19 -8.00 3.51 -3.81
CA ILE A 19 -9.45 3.25 -3.83
C ILE A 19 -9.98 3.08 -2.40
N ARG A 20 -9.23 2.41 -1.51
CA ARG A 20 -9.59 2.28 -0.10
C ARG A 20 -9.59 3.62 0.64
N ALA A 21 -8.64 4.52 0.38
CA ALA A 21 -8.67 5.89 0.92
C ALA A 21 -9.98 6.61 0.59
N ARG A 22 -10.44 6.48 -0.67
CA ARG A 22 -11.72 7.07 -1.10
C ARG A 22 -12.92 6.48 -0.36
N SER A 23 -12.91 5.17 -0.12
CA SER A 23 -13.94 4.49 0.67
C SER A 23 -13.96 4.97 2.12
N LEU A 24 -12.80 5.11 2.73
CA LEU A 24 -12.65 5.65 4.09
C LEU A 24 -13.24 7.06 4.17
N ALA A 25 -12.86 7.95 3.26
CA ALA A 25 -13.43 9.30 3.19
C ALA A 25 -14.96 9.29 3.07
N TYR A 26 -15.52 8.41 2.23
CA TYR A 26 -16.96 8.26 2.07
C TYR A 26 -17.67 7.74 3.34
N GLN A 27 -17.01 6.87 4.10
CA GLN A 27 -17.52 6.32 5.35
C GLN A 27 -17.43 7.29 6.54
N ASN A 28 -16.92 8.51 6.33
CA ASN A 28 -16.73 9.52 7.36
C ASN A 28 -15.86 9.05 8.54
N VAL A 29 -14.82 8.23 8.29
CA VAL A 29 -13.76 8.05 9.30
C VAL A 29 -13.14 9.40 9.64
N SER A 30 -12.65 9.52 10.87
CA SER A 30 -11.98 10.74 11.34
C SER A 30 -10.84 11.16 10.41
N MET A 31 -10.68 12.46 10.22
CA MET A 31 -9.64 13.02 9.35
C MET A 31 -8.24 12.59 9.76
N GLU A 32 -8.01 12.40 11.06
CA GLU A 32 -6.76 11.91 11.62
C GLU A 32 -6.39 10.52 11.10
N ILE A 33 -7.35 9.59 11.10
CA ILE A 33 -7.19 8.22 10.57
C ILE A 33 -6.98 8.24 9.05
N LEU A 34 -7.71 9.09 8.33
CA LEU A 34 -7.55 9.21 6.88
C LEU A 34 -6.18 9.78 6.50
N ALA A 35 -5.71 10.80 7.23
CA ALA A 35 -4.38 11.37 7.04
C ALA A 35 -3.29 10.34 7.32
N GLU A 36 -3.38 9.63 8.44
CA GLU A 36 -2.44 8.58 8.80
C GLU A 36 -2.40 7.45 7.75
N PHE A 37 -3.54 7.08 7.16
CA PHE A 37 -3.59 6.11 6.08
C PHE A 37 -2.88 6.61 4.82
N LEU A 38 -3.12 7.87 4.45
CA LEU A 38 -2.53 8.50 3.27
C LEU A 38 -1.02 8.69 3.42
N ASP A 39 -0.53 9.04 4.61
CA ASP A 39 0.90 9.14 4.90
C ASP A 39 1.60 7.78 4.74
N GLY A 40 0.98 6.70 5.24
CA GLY A 40 1.51 5.34 5.04
C GLY A 40 1.49 4.92 3.57
N LEU A 41 0.46 5.31 2.81
CA LEU A 41 0.33 5.03 1.39
C LEU A 41 1.37 5.79 0.55
N GLU A 42 1.64 7.05 0.89
CA GLU A 42 2.58 7.94 0.18
C GLU A 42 4.02 7.42 0.19
N TYR A 43 4.40 6.67 1.23
CA TYR A 43 5.72 6.06 1.33
C TYR A 43 5.97 4.91 0.32
N LEU A 44 4.93 4.15 -0.05
CA LEU A 44 5.07 2.96 -0.90
C LEU A 44 5.62 3.28 -2.32
N PRO A 45 5.13 4.32 -3.04
CA PRO A 45 5.73 4.75 -4.32
C PRO A 45 7.21 5.09 -4.23
N ALA A 46 7.68 5.70 -3.13
CA ALA A 46 9.09 6.08 -2.99
C ALA A 46 10.00 4.84 -3.04
N LEU A 47 9.61 3.77 -2.35
CA LEU A 47 10.35 2.49 -2.32
C LEU A 47 10.51 1.84 -3.71
N ILE A 48 9.54 2.04 -4.59
CA ILE A 48 9.61 1.59 -5.98
C ILE A 48 10.73 2.31 -6.74
N LEU A 49 10.87 3.61 -6.52
CA LEU A 49 11.78 4.48 -7.27
C LEU A 49 13.23 4.47 -6.76
N GLU A 50 13.47 3.96 -5.55
CA GLU A 50 14.84 3.88 -5.01
C GLU A 50 15.76 3.01 -5.90
N GLN A 51 17.09 3.18 -5.78
CA GLN A 51 18.03 2.38 -6.57
C GLN A 51 18.30 1.01 -5.96
N ASP A 52 18.34 0.92 -4.63
CA ASP A 52 18.58 -0.33 -3.90
C ASP A 52 17.36 -1.24 -3.92
N ASP A 53 17.54 -2.55 -3.77
CA ASP A 53 16.41 -3.47 -3.60
C ASP A 53 15.67 -3.16 -2.29
N ARG A 54 14.41 -2.75 -2.42
CA ARG A 54 13.50 -2.41 -1.32
C ARG A 54 12.30 -3.34 -1.26
N THR A 55 12.35 -4.49 -1.95
CA THR A 55 11.21 -5.41 -2.04
C THR A 55 10.70 -5.82 -0.65
N ASP A 56 11.59 -6.28 0.22
CA ASP A 56 11.20 -6.74 1.56
C ASP A 56 10.65 -5.59 2.43
N LEU A 57 11.20 -4.39 2.27
CA LEU A 57 10.74 -3.19 2.98
C LEU A 57 9.34 -2.79 2.50
N PHE A 58 9.12 -2.79 1.20
CA PHE A 58 7.80 -2.54 0.60
C PHE A 58 6.77 -3.55 1.07
N GLU A 59 7.10 -4.84 1.06
CA GLU A 59 6.19 -5.90 1.51
C GLU A 59 5.85 -5.75 2.99
N SER A 60 6.84 -5.40 3.82
CA SER A 60 6.62 -5.15 5.25
C SER A 60 5.69 -3.96 5.49
N PHE A 61 5.91 -2.83 4.80
CA PHE A 61 5.06 -1.65 4.91
C PHE A 61 3.64 -1.90 4.37
N LEU A 62 3.53 -2.61 3.25
CA LEU A 62 2.24 -3.00 2.69
C LEU A 62 1.46 -3.88 3.67
N GLU A 63 2.13 -4.88 4.28
CA GLU A 63 1.51 -5.77 5.26
C GLU A 63 1.07 -5.02 6.52
N GLU A 64 1.89 -4.12 7.04
CA GLU A 64 1.54 -3.27 8.19
C GLU A 64 0.31 -2.42 7.88
N LEU A 65 0.29 -1.72 6.74
CA LEU A 65 -0.80 -0.84 6.34
C LEU A 65 -2.10 -1.64 6.12
N CYS A 66 -2.03 -2.75 5.38
CA CYS A 66 -3.18 -3.62 5.16
C CYS A 66 -3.73 -4.21 6.46
N THR A 67 -2.87 -4.59 7.41
CA THR A 67 -3.28 -5.14 8.70
C THR A 67 -3.95 -4.08 9.56
N LYS A 68 -3.32 -2.91 9.70
CA LYS A 68 -3.81 -1.81 10.53
C LYS A 68 -5.19 -1.33 10.12
N TYR A 69 -5.46 -1.26 8.82
CA TYR A 69 -6.73 -0.75 8.27
C TYR A 69 -7.68 -1.84 7.79
N SER A 70 -7.38 -3.12 8.06
CA SER A 70 -8.21 -4.28 7.70
C SER A 70 -8.49 -4.42 6.19
N PHE A 71 -7.48 -4.15 5.36
CA PHE A 71 -7.51 -4.31 3.90
C PHE A 71 -6.67 -5.52 3.43
N LEU A 72 -6.83 -6.66 4.09
CA LEU A 72 -6.05 -7.87 3.85
C LEU A 72 -6.22 -8.42 2.42
N GLU A 73 -7.36 -8.15 1.78
CA GLU A 73 -7.61 -8.55 0.40
C GLU A 73 -6.63 -7.91 -0.60
N VAL A 74 -6.08 -6.73 -0.28
CA VAL A 74 -5.05 -6.08 -1.10
C VAL A 74 -3.75 -6.87 -1.01
N LEU A 75 -3.36 -7.30 0.19
CA LEU A 75 -2.18 -8.12 0.44
C LEU A 75 -2.31 -9.50 -0.25
N ASP A 76 -3.50 -10.10 -0.20
CA ASP A 76 -3.77 -11.37 -0.87
C ASP A 76 -3.62 -11.26 -2.39
N LYS A 77 -4.12 -10.18 -3.00
CA LYS A 77 -3.94 -9.94 -4.43
C LYS A 77 -2.47 -9.73 -4.78
N TYR A 78 -1.75 -8.95 -3.99
CA TYR A 78 -0.32 -8.71 -4.18
C TYR A 78 0.50 -10.03 -4.17
N LYS A 79 0.15 -10.96 -3.27
CA LYS A 79 0.85 -12.26 -3.12
C LYS A 79 0.51 -13.29 -4.20
N LYS A 80 -0.66 -13.20 -4.82
CA LYS A 80 -1.17 -14.19 -5.79
C LYS A 80 -0.67 -14.02 -7.23
N ILE A 81 -0.19 -12.82 -7.58
CA ILE A 81 0.21 -12.46 -8.94
C ILE A 81 1.73 -12.64 -9.11
#